data_AF-A0A6G5QEV2-F1
#
_entry.id   AF-A0A6G5QEV2-F1
#
_cell.length_a   1.000
_cell.length_b   1.000
_cell.length_c   1.000
_cell.angle_alpha   90.00
_cell.angle_beta   90.00
_cell.angle_gamma   90.00
#
_symmetry.space_group_name_H-M   'P 1'
#
loop_
_entity.id
_entity.type
_entity.pdbx_description
1 polymer ?
#
loop_
_entity_poly.entity_id
_entity_poly.type
_entity_poly.pdbx_seq_one_letter_code
_entity_poly.pdbx_strand_id
1 'polypeptide(L)'
;MTDKQAKDLFSVLKVSKKLNFTLNAPAMKSNGAEILVELITKDGKDTILFLNVGRSAVIDEKRKCNFRFGSNTIRRIDYFSRHTNPEYIQSKAPNDKFLRQLMQKYSLKRFDREAHIHVYIDGYADKWAFNIDEFGLDLNINIFKEQIEQFCKYCNIDIKVKGGLF
;
A
#
# COMPACT_ATOMS: atom_id res chain seq x y z
N MET A 1 -8.10 -7.52 12.81
CA MET A 1 -6.80 -8.10 12.40
C MET A 1 -5.78 -7.68 13.44
N THR A 2 -4.77 -8.48 13.73
CA THR A 2 -3.70 -8.10 14.67
C THR A 2 -2.46 -7.61 13.94
N ASP A 3 -1.55 -6.91 14.64
CA ASP A 3 -0.24 -6.52 14.09
C ASP A 3 0.54 -7.72 13.55
N LYS A 4 0.50 -8.83 14.29
CA LYS A 4 1.15 -10.08 13.89
C LYS A 4 0.57 -10.60 12.58
N GLN A 5 -0.76 -10.65 12.45
CA GLN A 5 -1.42 -11.07 11.21
C GLN A 5 -1.07 -10.16 10.03
N ALA A 6 -1.09 -8.84 10.20
CA ALA A 6 -0.75 -7.91 9.14
C ALA A 6 0.72 -8.02 8.71
N LYS A 7 1.63 -8.20 9.68
CA LYS A 7 3.05 -8.44 9.42
C LYS A 7 3.27 -9.78 8.73
N ASP A 8 2.61 -10.84 9.18
CA ASP A 8 2.69 -12.17 8.57
C ASP A 8 2.17 -12.14 7.13
N LEU A 9 1.04 -11.47 6.86
CA LEU A 9 0.50 -11.28 5.51
C LEU A 9 1.47 -10.50 4.60
N PHE A 10 2.07 -9.42 5.12
CA PHE A 10 3.07 -8.65 4.37
C PHE A 10 4.41 -9.40 4.21
N SER A 11 4.76 -10.28 5.14
CA SER A 11 5.93 -11.15 5.05
C SER A 11 5.70 -12.32 4.09
N VAL A 12 4.48 -12.85 3.97
CA VAL A 12 4.11 -13.87 2.98
C VAL A 12 4.29 -13.33 1.58
N LEU A 13 3.83 -12.10 1.33
CA LEU A 13 4.08 -11.38 0.08
C LEU A 13 5.56 -11.40 -0.33
N LYS A 14 6.47 -11.17 0.64
CA LYS A 14 7.92 -11.15 0.40
C LYS A 14 8.56 -12.51 0.12
N VAL A 15 7.86 -13.63 0.32
CA VAL A 15 8.42 -14.99 0.16
C VAL A 15 7.67 -15.84 -0.85
N SER A 16 6.47 -15.44 -1.28
CA SER A 16 5.75 -16.14 -2.35
C SER A 16 6.56 -16.12 -3.66
N LYS A 17 6.53 -17.25 -4.39
CA LYS A 17 7.02 -17.32 -5.78
C LYS A 17 6.40 -16.16 -6.56
N LYS A 18 7.20 -15.46 -7.38
CA LYS A 18 6.79 -14.34 -8.23
C LYS A 18 5.37 -14.55 -8.76
N LEU A 19 4.43 -13.76 -8.25
CA LEU A 19 3.06 -13.79 -8.74
C LEU A 19 3.02 -12.95 -9.99
N ASN A 20 2.64 -13.54 -11.12
CA ASN A 20 2.59 -12.86 -12.41
C ASN A 20 1.15 -12.44 -12.68
N PHE A 21 0.85 -11.15 -12.66
CA PHE A 21 -0.48 -10.63 -13.00
C PHE A 21 -0.48 -9.86 -14.32
N THR A 22 -1.59 -9.91 -15.06
CA THR A 22 -1.83 -9.03 -16.21
C THR A 22 -2.88 -7.99 -15.85
N LEU A 23 -2.52 -6.71 -15.84
CA LEU A 23 -3.47 -5.60 -15.66
C LEU A 23 -3.88 -5.06 -17.02
N ASN A 24 -5.18 -5.16 -17.35
CA ASN A 24 -5.74 -4.59 -18.59
C ASN A 24 -6.17 -3.13 -18.35
N ALA A 25 -5.45 -2.20 -18.96
CA ALA A 25 -5.60 -0.75 -18.82
C ALA A 25 -7.00 -0.11 -19.06
N PRO A 26 -7.89 -0.64 -19.94
CA PRO A 26 -9.14 0.06 -20.28
C PRO A 26 -10.13 0.29 -19.13
N ALA A 27 -10.00 -0.42 -18.01
CA ALA A 27 -10.89 -0.31 -16.84
C ALA A 27 -10.61 0.92 -15.94
N MET A 28 -9.54 1.68 -16.18
CA MET A 28 -9.09 2.74 -15.26
C MET A 28 -9.67 4.14 -15.53
N LYS A 29 -10.62 4.27 -16.48
CA LYS A 29 -11.10 5.57 -16.96
C LYS A 29 -12.10 6.31 -16.06
N SER A 30 -12.61 5.72 -14.97
CA SER A 30 -13.58 6.44 -14.12
C SER A 30 -13.59 6.12 -12.63
N ASN A 31 -13.23 4.93 -12.16
CA ASN A 31 -13.34 4.59 -10.72
C ASN A 31 -12.17 3.75 -10.14
N GLY A 32 -11.08 3.63 -10.90
CA GLY A 32 -10.00 2.68 -10.58
C GLY A 32 -10.31 1.25 -11.01
N ALA A 33 -9.29 0.40 -10.97
CA ALA A 33 -9.37 -1.03 -11.19
C ALA A 33 -9.09 -1.75 -9.86
N GLU A 34 -9.94 -2.72 -9.52
CA GLU A 34 -9.66 -3.70 -8.49
C GLU A 34 -9.14 -4.96 -9.17
N ILE A 35 -7.98 -5.44 -8.73
CA ILE A 35 -7.40 -6.71 -9.18
C ILE A 35 -7.38 -7.65 -7.98
N LEU A 36 -7.95 -8.83 -8.19
CA LEU A 36 -7.88 -9.91 -7.23
C LEU A 36 -6.52 -10.60 -7.35
N VAL A 37 -5.84 -10.72 -6.21
CA VAL A 37 -4.51 -11.32 -6.05
C VAL A 37 -4.65 -12.50 -5.10
N GLU A 38 -4.74 -13.71 -5.65
CA GLU A 38 -4.78 -14.94 -4.86
C GLU A 38 -3.36 -15.32 -4.42
N LEU A 39 -3.13 -15.41 -3.12
CA LEU A 39 -1.87 -15.85 -2.55
C LEU A 39 -2.02 -17.17 -1.82
N ILE A 40 -1.02 -18.03 -1.95
CA ILE A 40 -0.86 -19.18 -1.07
C ILE A 40 0.14 -18.78 0.02
N THR A 41 -0.33 -18.77 1.26
CA THR A 41 0.50 -18.49 2.44
C THR A 41 1.46 -19.63 2.73
N LYS A 42 2.52 -19.37 3.51
CA LYS A 42 3.51 -20.41 3.87
C LYS A 42 2.91 -21.60 4.63
N ASP A 43 1.80 -21.40 5.35
CA ASP A 43 1.05 -22.46 6.02
C ASP A 43 0.07 -23.20 5.10
N GLY A 44 0.15 -22.98 3.78
CA GLY A 44 -0.63 -23.70 2.78
C GLY A 44 -2.10 -23.26 2.71
N LYS A 45 -2.47 -22.14 3.34
CA LYS A 45 -3.82 -21.60 3.26
C LYS A 45 -3.94 -20.64 2.08
N ASP A 46 -4.96 -20.86 1.28
CA ASP A 46 -5.37 -19.90 0.26
C ASP A 46 -5.84 -18.62 0.94
N THR A 47 -5.21 -17.51 0.58
CA THR A 47 -5.48 -16.18 1.11
C THR A 47 -5.70 -15.23 -0.05
N ILE A 48 -6.91 -14.70 -0.15
CA ILE A 48 -7.26 -13.75 -1.19
C ILE A 48 -6.91 -12.35 -0.71
N LEU A 49 -6.10 -11.64 -1.50
CA LEU A 49 -5.76 -10.24 -1.30
C LEU A 49 -6.25 -9.42 -2.49
N PHE A 50 -6.54 -8.15 -2.25
CA PHE A 50 -7.06 -7.26 -3.29
C PHE A 50 -6.06 -6.14 -3.54
N LEU A 51 -5.57 -6.03 -4.77
CA LEU A 51 -4.81 -4.89 -5.26
C LEU A 51 -5.76 -3.90 -5.93
N ASN A 52 -6.04 -2.82 -5.21
CA ASN A 52 -6.85 -1.72 -5.67
C ASN A 52 -5.95 -0.61 -6.23
N VAL A 53 -6.12 -0.28 -7.50
CA VAL A 53 -5.37 0.78 -8.17
C VAL A 53 -6.35 1.79 -8.74
N GLY A 54 -6.23 3.07 -8.40
CA GLY A 54 -7.21 4.05 -8.88
C GLY A 54 -6.72 5.47 -8.96
N ARG A 55 -7.46 6.25 -9.75
CA ARG A 55 -7.40 7.72 -9.77
C ARG A 55 -8.65 8.26 -9.08
N SER A 56 -8.53 9.42 -8.44
CA SER A 56 -9.71 10.12 -7.95
C SER A 56 -10.48 10.71 -9.13
N ALA A 57 -11.78 10.41 -9.24
CA ALA A 57 -12.66 11.01 -10.24
C ALA A 57 -12.85 12.53 -10.04
N VAL A 58 -12.55 13.04 -8.83
CA VAL A 58 -12.81 14.44 -8.43
C VAL A 58 -11.54 15.30 -8.44
N ILE A 59 -10.35 14.68 -8.29
CA ILE A 59 -9.06 15.38 -8.27
C ILE A 59 -8.12 14.60 -9.17
N ASP A 60 -7.94 15.08 -10.39
CA ASP A 60 -7.32 14.34 -11.51
C ASP A 60 -5.89 13.82 -11.20
N GLU A 61 -5.19 14.51 -10.29
CA GLU A 61 -3.82 14.17 -9.89
C GLU A 61 -3.73 13.08 -8.81
N LYS A 62 -4.79 12.86 -8.01
CA LYS A 62 -4.74 11.90 -6.89
C LYS A 62 -4.77 10.48 -7.40
N ARG A 63 -3.74 9.71 -7.03
CA ARG A 63 -3.57 8.31 -7.41
C ARG A 63 -3.37 7.47 -6.16
N LYS A 64 -3.88 6.24 -6.17
CA LYS A 64 -3.73 5.31 -5.05
C LYS A 64 -3.40 3.91 -5.53
N CYS A 65 -2.55 3.23 -4.78
CA CYS A 65 -2.35 1.78 -4.85
C CYS A 65 -2.58 1.21 -3.45
N ASN A 66 -3.51 0.28 -3.29
CA ASN A 66 -3.92 -0.25 -1.99
C ASN A 66 -3.97 -1.77 -2.03
N PHE A 67 -3.25 -2.40 -1.12
CA PHE A 67 -3.26 -3.84 -0.90
C PHE A 67 -4.10 -4.18 0.34
N ARG A 68 -5.15 -4.98 0.18
CA ARG A 68 -6.15 -5.27 1.22
C ARG A 68 -6.31 -6.75 1.49
N PHE A 69 -6.68 -7.07 2.75
CA PHE A 69 -7.17 -8.38 3.18
C PHE A 69 -8.58 -8.22 3.75
N GLY A 70 -9.58 -8.74 3.04
CA GLY A 70 -10.99 -8.44 3.32
C GLY A 70 -11.24 -6.93 3.34
N SER A 71 -11.81 -6.41 4.44
CA SER A 71 -12.05 -4.98 4.60
C SER A 71 -10.80 -4.17 4.98
N ASN A 72 -9.71 -4.80 5.42
CA ASN A 72 -8.56 -4.12 6.00
C ASN A 72 -7.52 -3.74 4.93
N THR A 73 -7.09 -2.48 4.93
CA THR A 73 -5.91 -2.01 4.18
C THR A 73 -4.63 -2.47 4.90
N ILE A 74 -3.79 -3.24 4.22
CA ILE A 74 -2.49 -3.71 4.73
C ILE A 74 -1.41 -2.67 4.44
N ARG A 75 -1.36 -2.23 3.18
CA ARG A 75 -0.46 -1.18 2.68
C ARG A 75 -1.21 -0.36 1.65
N ARG A 76 -1.12 0.96 1.72
CA ARG A 76 -1.64 1.83 0.67
C ARG A 76 -0.68 2.97 0.41
N ILE A 77 -0.31 3.22 -0.83
CA ILE A 77 0.33 4.46 -1.22
C ILE A 77 -0.73 5.39 -1.77
N ASP A 78 -0.79 6.60 -1.21
CA ASP A 78 -1.53 7.71 -1.75
C ASP A 78 -0.54 8.72 -2.33
N TYR A 79 -0.66 9.00 -3.63
CA TYR A 79 0.13 10.00 -4.33
C TYR A 79 -0.65 11.32 -4.40
N PHE A 80 0.05 12.43 -4.18
CA PHE A 80 -0.52 13.79 -4.21
C PHE A 80 -1.72 13.97 -3.27
N SER A 81 -1.71 13.27 -2.13
CA SER A 81 -2.81 13.29 -1.16
C SER A 81 -2.46 14.10 0.09
N ARG A 82 -3.47 14.39 0.89
CA ARG A 82 -3.33 15.05 2.19
C ARG A 82 -3.64 14.05 3.28
N HIS A 83 -2.81 14.04 4.32
CA HIS A 83 -3.02 13.21 5.49
C HIS A 83 -2.45 13.90 6.73
N THR A 84 -3.00 13.59 7.90
CA THR A 84 -2.44 14.03 9.17
C THR A 84 -2.39 12.83 10.09
N ASN A 85 -1.18 12.49 10.52
CA ASN A 85 -0.98 11.39 11.46
C ASN A 85 -1.57 11.73 12.82
N PRO A 86 -2.05 10.74 13.57
CA PRO A 86 -2.42 10.92 14.96
C PRO A 86 -1.18 11.19 15.82
N GLU A 87 -1.42 11.51 17.09
CA GLU A 87 -0.37 11.58 18.11
C GLU A 87 0.19 10.18 18.42
N TYR A 88 1.50 10.10 18.61
CA TYR A 88 2.18 8.89 19.07
C TYR A 88 1.81 8.56 20.51
N ILE A 89 1.28 7.35 20.72
CA ILE A 89 0.96 6.82 22.05
C ILE A 89 1.76 5.53 22.25
N GLN A 90 2.72 5.55 23.17
CA GLN A 90 3.66 4.43 23.40
C GLN A 90 2.95 3.11 23.71
N SER A 91 1.87 3.14 24.49
CA SER A 91 1.11 1.93 24.89
C SER A 91 0.33 1.29 23.75
N LYS A 92 0.13 2.01 22.63
CA LYS A 92 -0.54 1.51 21.42
C LYS A 92 0.44 1.25 20.26
N ALA A 93 1.74 1.42 20.50
CA ALA A 93 2.74 1.26 19.47
C ALA A 93 3.03 -0.24 19.22
N PRO A 94 3.28 -0.65 17.95
CA PRO A 94 3.56 -2.04 17.63
C PRO A 94 4.88 -2.49 18.26
N ASN A 95 5.09 -3.80 18.41
CA ASN A 95 6.37 -4.33 18.90
C ASN A 95 7.54 -4.14 17.91
N ASP A 96 7.24 -3.79 16.66
CA ASP A 96 8.22 -3.56 15.61
C ASP A 96 9.01 -2.26 15.85
N LYS A 97 10.32 -2.39 16.13
CA LYS A 97 11.18 -1.25 16.47
C LYS A 97 11.23 -0.20 15.35
N PHE A 98 11.31 -0.63 14.10
CA PHE A 98 11.38 0.27 12.96
C PHE A 98 10.08 1.10 12.83
N LEU A 99 8.93 0.43 12.88
CA LEU A 99 7.64 1.14 12.83
C LEU A 99 7.45 2.07 14.03
N ARG A 100 7.87 1.69 15.23
CA ARG A 100 7.81 2.59 16.40
C ARG A 100 8.60 3.87 16.19
N GLN A 101 9.82 3.76 15.66
CA GLN A 101 10.67 4.92 15.39
C GLN A 101 10.04 5.84 14.33
N LEU A 102 9.44 5.26 13.28
CA LEU A 102 8.69 6.04 12.30
C LEU A 102 7.47 6.72 12.92
N MET A 103 6.68 6.03 13.74
CA MET A 103 5.52 6.64 14.41
C MET A 103 5.92 7.81 15.31
N GLN A 104 7.05 7.70 16.03
CA GLN A 104 7.59 8.80 16.83
C GLN A 104 8.00 9.99 15.94
N LYS A 105 8.79 9.72 14.89
CA LYS A 105 9.27 10.74 13.93
C LYS A 105 8.11 11.47 13.23
N TYR A 106 7.06 10.74 12.88
CA TYR A 106 5.93 11.25 12.09
C TYR A 106 4.67 11.56 12.91
N SER A 107 4.77 11.58 14.25
CA SER A 107 3.66 11.96 15.13
C SER A 107 3.13 13.35 14.79
N LEU A 108 1.80 13.49 14.63
CA LEU A 108 1.13 14.74 14.24
C LEU A 108 1.61 15.35 12.91
N LYS A 109 2.46 14.65 12.14
CA LYS A 109 2.94 15.15 10.85
C LYS A 109 1.76 15.27 9.89
N ARG A 110 1.70 16.42 9.23
CA ARG A 110 0.83 16.67 8.10
C ARG A 110 1.59 16.47 6.79
N PHE A 111 1.05 15.63 5.94
CA PHE A 111 1.43 15.48 4.53
C PHE A 111 0.51 16.37 3.70
N ASP A 112 1.08 17.23 2.85
CA ASP A 112 0.32 18.13 1.99
C ASP A 112 0.66 17.94 0.52
N ARG A 113 -0.18 17.19 -0.21
CA ARG A 113 0.02 16.86 -1.63
C ARG A 113 1.33 16.10 -1.89
N GLU A 114 1.78 15.34 -0.91
CA GLU A 114 2.98 14.50 -0.97
C GLU A 114 2.61 13.02 -1.16
N ALA A 115 3.51 12.22 -1.71
CA ALA A 115 3.36 10.77 -1.73
C ALA A 115 3.68 10.18 -0.35
N HIS A 116 2.78 9.35 0.17
CA HIS A 116 2.95 8.71 1.48
C HIS A 116 2.35 7.31 1.48
N ILE A 117 2.93 6.44 2.30
CA ILE A 117 2.49 5.06 2.48
C ILE A 117 1.80 4.88 3.82
N HIS A 118 0.54 4.48 3.76
CA HIS A 118 -0.23 3.98 4.88
C HIS A 118 0.17 2.54 5.21
N VAL A 119 0.34 2.30 6.50
CA VAL A 119 0.74 1.01 7.06
C VAL A 119 -0.33 0.60 8.06
N TYR A 120 -0.83 -0.64 7.96
CA TYR A 120 -1.68 -1.19 9.01
C TYR A 120 -0.94 -1.27 10.34
N ILE A 121 -1.54 -0.69 11.38
CA ILE A 121 -1.09 -0.79 12.77
C ILE A 121 -2.32 -1.13 13.63
N ASP A 122 -2.22 -2.14 14.48
CA ASP A 122 -3.28 -2.58 15.38
C ASP A 122 -3.73 -1.42 16.29
N GLY A 123 -5.04 -1.33 16.52
CA GLY A 123 -5.66 -0.18 17.19
C GLY A 123 -5.73 1.12 16.38
N TYR A 124 -5.03 1.21 15.23
CA TYR A 124 -5.06 2.39 14.34
C TYR A 124 -5.56 2.09 12.92
N ALA A 125 -5.60 0.82 12.50
CA ALA A 125 -5.83 0.43 11.11
C ALA A 125 -4.83 1.13 10.17
N ASP A 126 -5.28 1.73 9.07
CA ASP A 126 -4.47 2.43 8.07
C ASP A 126 -4.33 3.94 8.35
N LYS A 127 -4.55 4.38 9.59
CA LYS A 127 -4.49 5.80 9.97
C LYS A 127 -3.08 6.37 10.08
N TRP A 128 -2.04 5.55 10.06
CA TRP A 128 -0.66 6.00 10.07
C TRP A 128 -0.07 5.96 8.67
N ALA A 129 0.53 7.07 8.26
CA ALA A 129 1.29 7.19 7.04
C ALA A 129 2.72 7.67 7.29
N PHE A 130 3.60 7.27 6.38
CA PHE A 130 5.01 7.64 6.39
C PHE A 130 5.42 8.10 5.00
N ASN A 131 6.53 8.82 4.90
CA ASN A 131 7.11 9.10 3.60
C ASN A 131 7.51 7.77 2.91
N ILE A 132 7.31 7.68 1.60
CA ILE A 132 7.56 6.44 0.86
C ILE A 132 9.06 6.13 0.73
N ASP A 133 9.92 7.14 0.85
CA ASP A 133 11.39 7.00 0.84
C ASP A 133 11.94 6.23 2.05
N GLU A 134 11.24 6.25 3.20
CA GLU A 134 11.53 5.41 4.37
C GLU A 134 11.50 3.91 4.06
N PHE A 135 10.84 3.55 2.95
CA PHE A 135 10.71 2.18 2.45
C PHE A 135 11.53 1.94 1.17
N GLY A 136 12.41 2.88 0.81
CA GLY A 136 13.24 2.80 -0.39
C GLY A 136 12.48 2.98 -1.71
N LEU A 137 11.33 3.66 -1.68
CA LEU A 137 10.51 3.94 -2.86
C LEU A 137 10.86 5.33 -3.41
N ASP A 138 10.91 5.44 -4.73
CA ASP A 138 11.22 6.70 -5.41
C ASP A 138 10.01 7.64 -5.38
N LEU A 139 10.26 8.86 -4.90
CA LEU A 139 9.33 9.97 -4.80
C LEU A 139 9.05 10.66 -6.13
N ASN A 140 9.97 10.53 -7.10
CA ASN A 140 9.96 11.32 -8.33
C ASN A 140 9.17 10.66 -9.46
N ILE A 141 8.72 9.42 -9.28
CA ILE A 141 7.92 8.72 -10.28
C ILE A 141 6.56 9.42 -10.39
N ASN A 142 6.32 10.05 -11.53
CA ASN A 142 5.07 10.74 -11.87
C ASN A 142 4.25 10.02 -12.95
N ILE A 143 4.76 8.91 -13.50
CA ILE A 143 4.07 8.05 -14.45
C ILE A 143 3.26 7.02 -13.66
N PHE A 144 1.94 6.99 -13.86
CA PHE A 144 1.06 6.14 -13.04
C PHE A 144 1.35 4.65 -13.18
N LYS A 145 1.69 4.21 -14.39
CA LYS A 145 2.12 2.82 -14.64
C LYS A 145 3.34 2.45 -13.79
N GLU A 146 4.37 3.30 -13.77
CA GLU A 146 5.58 3.07 -12.99
C GLU A 146 5.31 3.13 -11.48
N GLN A 147 4.39 3.99 -11.04
CA GLN A 147 3.93 4.03 -9.64
C GLN A 147 3.30 2.69 -9.22
N ILE A 148 2.48 2.09 -10.09
CA ILE A 148 1.88 0.77 -9.87
C ILE A 148 2.96 -0.31 -9.80
N GLU A 149 3.87 -0.31 -10.77
CA GLU A 149 4.98 -1.27 -10.84
C GLU A 149 5.88 -1.17 -9.60
N GLN A 150 6.21 0.04 -9.14
CA GLN A 150 6.95 0.28 -7.91
C GLN A 150 6.21 -0.27 -6.68
N PHE A 151 4.92 0.02 -6.53
CA PHE A 151 4.13 -0.48 -5.40
C PHE A 151 4.03 -2.01 -5.40
N CYS A 152 3.83 -2.61 -6.58
CA CYS A 152 3.79 -4.07 -6.72
C CYS A 152 5.14 -4.68 -6.35
N LYS A 153 6.24 -4.12 -6.85
CA LYS A 153 7.60 -4.57 -6.52
C LYS A 153 7.90 -4.44 -5.02
N TYR A 154 7.47 -3.36 -4.37
CA TYR A 154 7.55 -3.19 -2.92
C TYR A 154 6.80 -4.30 -2.15
N CYS A 155 5.64 -4.69 -2.67
CA CYS A 155 4.87 -5.83 -2.17
C CYS A 155 5.40 -7.19 -2.66
N ASN A 156 6.54 -7.23 -3.37
CA ASN A 156 7.12 -8.44 -3.98
C ASN A 156 6.16 -9.17 -4.95
N ILE A 157 5.39 -8.39 -5.70
CA ILE A 157 4.48 -8.83 -6.77
C ILE A 157 5.09 -8.40 -8.12
N ASP A 158 5.17 -9.34 -9.08
CA ASP A 158 5.65 -9.07 -10.44
C ASP A 158 4.44 -8.84 -11.36
N ILE A 159 4.23 -7.61 -11.81
CA ILE A 159 3.05 -7.25 -12.59
C ILE A 159 3.44 -6.93 -14.03
N LYS A 160 2.72 -7.52 -14.99
CA LYS A 160 2.77 -7.13 -16.40
C LYS A 160 1.54 -6.27 -16.71
N VAL A 161 1.73 -4.98 -16.80
CA VAL A 161 0.68 -4.07 -17.26
C VAL A 161 0.59 -4.14 -18.79
N LYS A 162 -0.55 -4.57 -19.34
CA LYS A 162 -0.79 -4.62 -20.80
C LYS A 162 -1.82 -3.56 -21.22
N GLY A 163 -1.55 -2.93 -22.36
CA GLY A 163 -2.32 -1.78 -22.86
C GLY A 163 -1.80 -0.45 -22.32
N GLY A 164 -2.12 0.64 -23.02
CA GLY A 164 -1.74 2.00 -22.60
C GLY A 164 -2.52 2.40 -21.35
N LEU A 165 -1.82 2.57 -20.23
CA LEU A 165 -2.34 3.27 -19.05
C LEU A 165 -2.16 4.78 -19.27
N PHE A 166 -2.86 5.30 -20.28
CA PHE A 166 -2.62 6.56 -20.98
C PHE A 166 -1.48 6.44 -22.00
#